data_AF-W9XL63-F1
#
_entry.id   AF-W9XL63-F1
#
_cell.length_a   1.000
_cell.length_b   1.000
_cell.length_c   1.000
_cell.angle_alpha   90.00
_cell.angle_beta   90.00
_cell.angle_gamma   90.00
#
_symmetry.space_group_name_H-M   'P 1'
#
loop_
_entity.id
_entity.type
_entity.pdbx_description
1 polymer ?
#
loop_
_entity_poly.entity_id
_entity_poly.type
_entity_poly.pdbx_seq_one_letter_code
_entity_poly.pdbx_strand_id
1 'polypeptide(L)'
;MARAWMAVGIAARLAICANMSRSEMGRSVTRKSDLSRCYWSIFILDRIHGSSFRALQAISDETILPEMPPCAKQPRISLTLQHVLDKAGDSPVVDENDNGINSYALQLLSTWGRLMVYLKTIRKGNLEDAWVANSTYQQLKSEMSRFETVFPEAHRFKYARFHERTPDGLSRDRVYWASWIFTQCLYHTIHCTLNHPFLHVVRIHGRQRLRSPSFLQHATDQAILHSAWVVHVLTLSQERDFTIHDPFIGHMASMVATAQFFLRFSKDDNLAKKASDDFDQLRRFVEDMGQDHPHLQHTHSKLSRLAQLADPYVDSIQAPSPPKVETALIWDLLDYAVSSSRTISSGGSDNVELSVNTQFLWPPNQDTSQQFAVDGRASTTAPTAIFTTPWDHPPFEFDMADFSNFPDMSTLTIPGDAWTNGYL
;
A
#
# COMPACT_ATOMS: atom_id res chain seq x y z
N MET A 1 9.04 22.15 -4.87
CA MET A 1 8.82 20.96 -5.74
C MET A 1 9.19 21.15 -7.21
N ALA A 2 8.73 22.20 -7.92
CA ALA A 2 9.05 22.36 -9.36
C ALA A 2 10.56 22.34 -9.70
N ARG A 3 11.40 22.99 -8.87
CA ARG A 3 12.87 22.96 -9.03
C ARG A 3 13.47 21.55 -8.87
N ALA A 4 12.97 20.77 -7.91
CA ALA A 4 13.44 19.40 -7.68
C ALA A 4 13.11 18.51 -8.88
N TRP A 5 11.89 18.59 -9.40
CA TRP A 5 11.49 17.87 -10.61
C TRP A 5 12.38 18.22 -11.82
N MET A 6 12.61 19.51 -12.09
CA MET A 6 13.49 19.93 -13.20
C MET A 6 14.92 19.41 -13.01
N ALA A 7 15.46 19.49 -11.79
CA ALA A 7 16.81 19.01 -11.48
C ALA A 7 16.93 17.49 -11.68
N VAL A 8 15.94 16.71 -11.22
CA VAL A 8 15.88 15.26 -11.43
C VAL A 8 15.79 14.92 -12.91
N GLY A 9 14.95 15.64 -13.67
CA GLY A 9 14.83 15.45 -15.12
C GLY A 9 16.14 15.71 -15.86
N ILE A 10 16.86 16.79 -15.50
CA ILE A 10 18.19 17.09 -16.07
C ILE A 10 19.20 16.01 -15.68
N ALA A 11 19.25 15.61 -14.40
CA ALA A 11 20.15 14.58 -13.91
C ALA A 11 19.92 13.23 -14.61
N ALA A 12 18.66 12.83 -14.78
CA ALA A 12 18.29 11.63 -15.51
C ALA A 12 18.73 11.70 -16.97
N ARG A 13 18.48 12.81 -17.67
CA ARG A 13 18.94 12.99 -19.07
C ARG A 13 20.47 12.90 -19.19
N LEU A 14 21.20 13.57 -18.30
CA LEU A 14 22.67 13.51 -18.26
C LEU A 14 23.17 12.09 -18.01
N ALA A 15 22.56 11.39 -17.05
CA ALA A 15 22.89 10.02 -16.73
C ALA A 15 22.65 9.10 -17.95
N ILE A 16 21.48 9.17 -18.58
CA ILE A 16 21.14 8.37 -19.76
C ILE A 16 22.14 8.62 -20.90
N CYS A 17 22.40 9.88 -21.24
CA CYS A 17 23.39 10.24 -22.26
C CYS A 17 24.78 9.69 -21.94
N ALA A 18 25.24 9.85 -20.69
CA ALA A 18 26.52 9.33 -20.25
C ALA A 18 26.58 7.80 -20.29
N ASN A 19 25.47 7.09 -20.08
CA ASN A 19 25.44 5.63 -20.14
C ASN A 19 25.51 5.14 -21.59
N MET A 20 24.73 5.74 -22.48
CA MET A 20 24.73 5.40 -23.92
C MET A 20 26.11 5.60 -24.53
N SER A 21 26.74 6.77 -24.32
CA SER A 21 28.09 7.05 -24.82
C SER A 21 29.16 6.09 -24.26
N ARG A 22 28.94 5.51 -23.08
CA ARG A 22 29.86 4.53 -22.49
C ARG A 22 29.67 3.13 -23.06
N SER A 23 28.42 2.75 -23.34
CA SER A 23 28.10 1.49 -24.03
C SER A 23 28.74 1.42 -25.41
N GLU A 24 28.70 2.53 -26.16
CA GLU A 24 29.31 2.64 -27.49
C GLU A 24 30.84 2.52 -27.48
N MET A 25 31.49 2.92 -26.38
CA MET A 25 32.96 2.97 -26.26
C MET A 25 33.59 1.65 -25.77
N GLY A 26 32.79 0.60 -25.51
CA GLY A 26 33.29 -0.72 -25.08
C GLY A 26 34.11 -0.72 -23.78
N ARG A 27 34.01 0.34 -22.95
CA ARG A 27 34.86 0.49 -21.75
C ARG A 27 34.40 -0.44 -20.63
N SER A 28 35.28 -1.37 -20.26
CA SER A 28 35.08 -2.39 -19.23
C SER A 28 34.58 -1.82 -17.89
N VAL A 29 33.67 -2.60 -17.34
CA VAL A 29 32.72 -2.28 -16.31
C VAL A 29 33.35 -2.65 -14.95
N THR A 30 34.32 -1.87 -14.44
CA THR A 30 34.97 -2.21 -13.14
C THR A 30 35.24 -1.03 -12.19
N ARG A 31 34.92 0.23 -12.54
CA ARG A 31 34.70 1.33 -11.55
C ARG A 31 33.22 1.43 -11.11
N LYS A 32 32.60 0.26 -10.94
CA LYS A 32 31.17 -0.06 -11.13
C LYS A 32 30.19 0.48 -10.08
N SER A 33 30.56 0.50 -8.80
CA SER A 33 29.56 0.61 -7.72
C SER A 33 28.97 2.00 -7.58
N ASP A 34 29.80 3.04 -7.54
CA ASP A 34 29.34 4.37 -7.12
C ASP A 34 28.57 5.07 -8.24
N LEU A 35 29.01 4.87 -9.48
CA LEU A 35 28.25 5.33 -10.63
C LEU A 35 26.92 4.56 -10.74
N SER A 36 26.91 3.24 -10.63
CA SER A 36 25.65 2.47 -10.63
C SER A 36 24.70 2.93 -9.52
N ARG A 37 25.20 3.10 -8.28
CA ARG A 37 24.44 3.69 -7.17
C ARG A 37 23.87 5.06 -7.51
N CYS A 38 24.63 5.91 -8.20
CA CYS A 38 24.16 7.21 -8.66
C CYS A 38 22.99 7.07 -9.65
N TYR A 39 23.09 6.18 -10.65
CA TYR A 39 21.99 5.90 -11.59
C TYR A 39 20.73 5.42 -10.87
N TRP A 40 20.87 4.47 -9.95
CA TRP A 40 19.75 3.95 -9.18
C TRP A 40 19.17 4.99 -8.20
N SER A 41 19.99 5.90 -7.67
CA SER A 41 19.52 7.03 -6.87
C SER A 41 18.69 8.01 -7.72
N ILE A 42 19.13 8.29 -8.94
CA ILE A 42 18.36 9.11 -9.89
C ILE A 42 17.05 8.42 -10.27
N PHE A 43 17.07 7.10 -10.48
CA PHE A 43 15.86 6.31 -10.70
C PHE A 43 14.86 6.42 -9.54
N ILE A 44 15.32 6.25 -8.30
CA ILE A 44 14.48 6.42 -7.10
C ILE A 44 13.86 7.82 -7.09
N LEU A 45 14.67 8.86 -7.30
CA LEU A 45 14.21 10.24 -7.33
C LEU A 45 13.21 10.51 -8.48
N ASP A 46 13.40 9.89 -9.65
CA ASP A 46 12.46 9.98 -10.78
C ASP A 46 11.14 9.27 -10.45
N ARG A 47 11.17 8.11 -9.79
CA ARG A 47 9.95 7.40 -9.38
C ARG A 47 9.17 8.16 -8.28
N ILE A 48 9.87 8.80 -7.36
CA ILE A 48 9.26 9.58 -6.25
C ILE A 48 8.78 10.97 -6.73
N HIS A 49 9.63 11.74 -7.40
CA HIS A 49 9.34 13.13 -7.77
C HIS A 49 8.91 13.32 -9.23
N GLY A 50 9.35 12.44 -10.14
CA GLY A 50 9.02 12.48 -11.58
C GLY A 50 7.66 11.88 -11.91
N SER A 51 7.09 11.05 -11.02
CA SER A 51 5.77 10.43 -11.19
C SER A 51 4.59 11.35 -10.84
N SER A 52 4.82 12.67 -10.75
CA SER A 52 3.71 13.62 -10.57
C SER A 52 2.74 13.59 -11.76
N PHE A 53 1.46 13.86 -11.51
CA PHE A 53 0.43 14.02 -12.54
C PHE A 53 0.74 15.14 -13.53
N ARG A 54 1.67 16.04 -13.20
CA ARG A 54 2.09 17.16 -14.05
C ARG A 54 3.33 16.86 -14.90
N ALA A 55 3.97 15.71 -14.69
CA ALA A 55 5.24 15.35 -15.30
C ALA A 55 5.18 14.02 -16.04
N LEU A 56 6.18 13.77 -16.87
CA LEU A 56 6.51 12.45 -17.37
C LEU A 56 7.76 11.96 -16.64
N GLN A 57 7.83 10.67 -16.39
CA GLN A 57 9.04 10.03 -15.89
C GLN A 57 10.19 10.29 -16.86
N ALA A 58 11.32 10.71 -16.32
CA ALA A 58 12.51 10.96 -17.11
C ALA A 58 13.15 9.65 -17.60
N ILE A 59 13.02 8.57 -16.82
CA ILE A 59 13.49 7.23 -17.18
C ILE A 59 12.27 6.38 -17.57
N SER A 60 11.95 6.39 -18.87
CA SER A 60 10.84 5.60 -19.45
C SER A 60 11.24 4.15 -19.79
N ASP A 61 12.50 3.95 -20.17
CA ASP A 61 13.06 2.63 -20.45
C ASP A 61 13.95 2.24 -19.27
N GLU A 62 13.67 1.11 -18.63
CA GLU A 62 14.49 0.63 -17.50
C GLU A 62 15.65 -0.26 -17.98
N THR A 63 15.63 -0.71 -19.24
CA THR A 63 16.69 -1.57 -19.80
C THR A 63 18.02 -0.83 -19.97
N ILE A 64 17.98 0.50 -19.99
CA ILE A 64 19.16 1.36 -20.05
C ILE A 64 19.82 1.56 -18.68
N LEU A 65 19.25 1.04 -17.59
CA LEU A 65 19.84 1.14 -16.26
C LEU A 65 21.02 0.16 -16.13
N PRO A 66 22.09 0.54 -15.42
CA PRO A 66 23.21 -0.35 -15.17
C PRO A 66 22.82 -1.49 -14.22
N GLU A 67 23.61 -2.55 -14.21
CA GLU A 67 23.52 -3.63 -13.22
C GLU A 67 23.48 -3.05 -11.79
N MET A 68 22.54 -3.56 -11.00
CA MET A 68 22.29 -3.08 -9.65
C MET A 68 23.48 -3.36 -8.72
N PRO A 69 23.86 -2.41 -7.85
CA PRO A 69 24.92 -2.64 -6.89
C PRO A 69 24.51 -3.69 -5.84
N PRO A 70 25.47 -4.32 -5.14
CA PRO A 70 25.17 -5.20 -4.02
C PRO A 70 24.28 -4.49 -2.98
N CYS A 71 23.21 -5.16 -2.57
CA CYS A 71 22.22 -4.63 -1.63
C CYS A 71 22.34 -5.29 -0.26
N ALA A 72 21.78 -4.65 0.78
CA ALA A 72 21.80 -5.19 2.13
C ALA A 72 20.97 -6.49 2.19
N LYS A 73 21.58 -7.57 2.67
CA LYS A 73 20.89 -8.83 3.00
C LYS A 73 20.35 -8.78 4.42
N GLN A 74 19.50 -9.75 4.78
CA GLN A 74 18.97 -9.84 6.13
C GLN A 74 20.11 -9.91 7.17
N PRO A 75 20.05 -9.13 8.26
CA PRO A 75 20.99 -9.21 9.36
C PRO A 75 20.95 -10.60 10.01
N ARG A 76 22.13 -11.13 10.35
CA ARG A 76 22.21 -12.45 10.98
C ARG A 76 21.46 -12.46 12.31
N ILE A 77 20.65 -13.48 12.50
CA ILE A 77 19.98 -13.77 13.76
C ILE A 77 20.99 -14.43 14.72
N SER A 78 20.83 -14.25 16.03
CA SER A 78 21.64 -14.95 17.03
C SER A 78 21.51 -16.46 16.86
N LEU A 79 22.61 -17.20 17.01
CA LEU A 79 22.65 -18.67 16.89
C LEU A 79 21.64 -19.36 17.82
N THR A 80 21.41 -18.80 19.02
CA THR A 80 20.42 -19.31 19.97
C THR A 80 19.00 -19.20 19.41
N LEU A 81 18.67 -18.08 18.80
CA LEU A 81 17.35 -17.84 18.22
C LEU A 81 17.16 -18.64 16.92
N GLN A 82 18.23 -18.80 16.12
CA GLN A 82 18.21 -19.68 14.96
C GLN A 82 17.90 -21.13 15.35
N HIS A 83 18.55 -21.66 16.39
CA HIS A 83 18.29 -23.03 16.85
C HIS A 83 16.86 -23.24 17.38
N VAL A 84 16.26 -22.22 17.99
CA VAL A 84 14.84 -22.27 18.42
C VAL A 84 13.91 -22.28 17.20
N LEU A 85 14.19 -21.44 16.21
CA LEU A 85 13.42 -21.38 14.95
C LEU A 85 13.47 -22.68 14.17
N ASP A 86 14.67 -23.26 14.02
CA ASP A 86 14.86 -24.53 13.32
C ASP A 86 14.06 -25.67 13.97
N LYS A 87 13.96 -25.66 15.31
CA LYS A 87 13.16 -26.64 16.07
C LYS A 87 11.65 -26.42 15.96
N ALA A 88 11.22 -25.18 15.78
CA ALA A 88 9.81 -24.82 15.63
C ALA A 88 9.29 -24.97 14.19
N GLY A 89 10.18 -25.17 13.21
CA GLY A 89 9.81 -25.15 11.79
C GLY A 89 9.56 -23.74 11.24
N ASP A 90 9.92 -22.70 11.99
CA ASP A 90 9.66 -21.29 11.66
C ASP A 90 10.87 -20.58 11.03
N SER A 91 11.93 -21.31 10.68
CA SER A 91 13.08 -20.71 9.99
C SER A 91 12.71 -20.40 8.53
N PRO A 92 12.99 -19.18 8.02
CA PRO A 92 12.76 -18.88 6.61
C PRO A 92 13.61 -19.79 5.73
N VAL A 93 13.06 -20.15 4.56
CA VAL A 93 13.85 -20.85 3.54
C VAL A 93 14.99 -19.94 3.08
N VAL A 94 16.22 -20.47 3.10
CA VAL A 94 17.40 -19.76 2.61
C VAL A 94 17.33 -19.68 1.09
N ASP A 95 17.16 -18.47 0.56
CA ASP A 95 17.26 -18.21 -0.86
C ASP A 95 18.70 -17.83 -1.23
N GLU A 96 19.41 -18.75 -1.88
CA GLU A 96 20.77 -18.51 -2.38
C GLU A 96 20.83 -17.37 -3.41
N ASN A 97 19.70 -17.05 -4.05
CA ASN A 97 19.56 -15.98 -5.05
C ASN A 97 18.99 -14.67 -4.47
N ASP A 98 18.98 -14.49 -3.15
CA ASP A 98 18.58 -13.23 -2.52
C ASP A 98 19.43 -12.05 -3.01
N ASN A 99 18.77 -11.15 -3.76
CA ASN A 99 19.36 -9.94 -4.32
C ASN A 99 19.47 -8.77 -3.32
N GLY A 100 18.96 -8.95 -2.10
CA GLY A 100 18.95 -7.99 -1.01
C GLY A 100 17.75 -7.03 -1.07
N ILE A 101 17.37 -6.49 0.09
CA ILE A 101 16.10 -5.76 0.29
C ILE A 101 15.89 -4.57 -0.66
N ASN A 102 16.97 -3.84 -0.98
CA ASN A 102 16.90 -2.68 -1.88
C ASN A 102 16.54 -3.07 -3.32
N SER A 103 16.88 -4.29 -3.75
CA SER A 103 16.49 -4.79 -5.07
C SER A 103 14.98 -4.85 -5.21
N TYR A 104 14.34 -5.40 -4.18
CA TYR A 104 12.89 -5.55 -4.14
C TYR A 104 12.20 -4.19 -3.98
N ALA A 105 12.80 -3.25 -3.22
CA ALA A 105 12.35 -1.87 -3.17
C ALA A 105 12.38 -1.20 -4.56
N LEU A 106 13.43 -1.42 -5.34
CA LEU A 106 13.56 -0.87 -6.70
C LEU A 106 12.55 -1.46 -7.67
N GLN A 107 12.27 -2.77 -7.58
CA GLN A 107 11.21 -3.42 -8.36
C GLN A 107 9.83 -2.82 -8.03
N LEU A 108 9.53 -2.64 -6.74
CA LEU A 108 8.29 -1.98 -6.34
C LEU A 108 8.23 -0.52 -6.79
N LEU A 109 9.36 0.20 -6.82
CA LEU A 109 9.42 1.57 -7.34
C LEU A 109 9.15 1.64 -8.86
N SER A 110 9.52 0.59 -9.61
CA SER A 110 9.12 0.45 -11.02
C SER A 110 7.58 0.34 -11.14
N THR A 111 6.97 -0.57 -10.37
CA THR A 111 5.51 -0.74 -10.33
C THR A 111 4.80 0.52 -9.83
N TRP A 112 5.35 1.21 -8.83
CA TRP A 112 4.88 2.52 -8.37
C TRP A 112 4.81 3.53 -9.50
N GLY A 113 5.88 3.61 -10.31
CA GLY A 113 5.89 4.50 -11.47
C GLY A 113 4.72 4.24 -12.42
N ARG A 114 4.40 2.97 -12.68
CA ARG A 114 3.27 2.58 -13.53
C ARG A 114 1.91 2.86 -12.89
N LEU A 115 1.77 2.62 -11.58
CA LEU A 115 0.59 3.02 -10.81
C LEU A 115 0.32 4.52 -10.93
N MET A 116 1.34 5.37 -10.83
CA MET A 116 1.15 6.82 -10.95
C MET A 116 0.73 7.25 -12.37
N VAL A 117 1.24 6.59 -13.40
CA VAL A 117 0.77 6.79 -14.80
C VAL A 117 -0.69 6.35 -14.96
N TYR A 118 -1.08 5.25 -14.31
CA TYR A 118 -2.45 4.77 -14.28
C TYR A 118 -3.40 5.79 -13.62
N LEU A 119 -3.07 6.26 -12.42
CA LEU A 119 -3.82 7.30 -11.70
C LEU A 119 -3.92 8.60 -12.53
N LYS A 120 -2.84 9.01 -13.21
CA LYS A 120 -2.85 10.16 -14.12
C LYS A 120 -3.86 9.98 -15.26
N THR A 121 -4.00 8.77 -15.78
CA THR A 121 -4.94 8.43 -16.85
C THR A 121 -6.38 8.52 -16.36
N ILE A 122 -6.67 7.96 -15.18
CA ILE A 122 -7.98 8.10 -14.52
C ILE A 122 -8.32 9.57 -14.27
N ARG A 123 -7.39 10.35 -13.72
CA ARG A 123 -7.60 11.78 -13.42
C ARG A 123 -7.95 12.60 -14.67
N LYS A 124 -7.44 12.20 -15.84
CA LYS A 124 -7.77 12.83 -17.14
C LYS A 124 -9.15 12.44 -17.69
N GLY A 125 -9.90 11.59 -16.99
CA GLY A 125 -11.23 11.13 -17.38
C GLY A 125 -11.26 9.86 -18.22
N ASN A 126 -10.10 9.23 -18.45
CA ASN A 126 -9.96 7.97 -19.18
C ASN A 126 -10.22 6.80 -18.21
N LEU A 127 -11.50 6.47 -18.01
CA LEU A 127 -11.94 5.45 -17.07
C LEU A 127 -11.98 4.07 -17.75
N GLU A 128 -11.01 3.22 -17.47
CA GLU A 128 -11.05 1.82 -17.89
C GLU A 128 -12.04 0.99 -17.05
N ASP A 129 -12.47 -0.17 -17.57
CA ASP A 129 -13.09 -1.23 -16.77
C ASP A 129 -12.00 -2.02 -16.05
N ALA A 130 -11.74 -1.72 -14.77
CA ALA A 130 -10.70 -2.40 -13.99
C ALA A 130 -10.92 -3.92 -13.84
N TRP A 131 -12.15 -4.40 -14.03
CA TRP A 131 -12.48 -5.84 -13.98
C TRP A 131 -12.24 -6.58 -15.30
N VAL A 132 -11.91 -5.89 -16.40
CA VAL A 132 -11.57 -6.57 -17.65
C VAL A 132 -10.13 -7.06 -17.60
N ALA A 133 -9.90 -8.29 -18.09
CA ALA A 133 -8.63 -9.01 -17.98
C ALA A 133 -7.41 -8.26 -18.54
N ASN A 134 -7.58 -7.44 -19.58
CA ASN A 134 -6.48 -6.69 -20.21
C ASN A 134 -6.34 -5.25 -19.69
N SER A 135 -7.12 -4.86 -18.68
CA SER A 135 -7.05 -3.52 -18.08
C SER A 135 -5.69 -3.26 -17.42
N THR A 136 -5.33 -1.98 -17.30
CA THR A 136 -4.09 -1.57 -16.62
C THR A 136 -4.10 -2.04 -15.16
N TYR A 137 -5.26 -1.99 -14.51
CA TYR A 137 -5.48 -2.53 -13.18
C TYR A 137 -5.07 -4.00 -13.06
N GLN A 138 -5.55 -4.88 -13.96
CA GLN A 138 -5.22 -6.31 -13.89
C GLN A 138 -3.74 -6.57 -14.19
N GLN A 139 -3.12 -5.78 -15.06
CA GLN A 139 -1.68 -5.87 -15.33
C GLN A 139 -0.86 -5.50 -14.08
N LEU A 140 -1.18 -4.38 -13.42
CA LEU A 140 -0.52 -3.99 -12.16
C LEU A 140 -0.71 -5.04 -11.07
N LYS A 141 -1.92 -5.61 -10.94
CA LYS A 141 -2.20 -6.68 -9.98
C LYS A 141 -1.39 -7.95 -10.27
N SER A 142 -1.26 -8.32 -11.55
CA SER A 142 -0.44 -9.44 -11.98
C SER A 142 1.04 -9.22 -11.65
N GLU A 143 1.55 -8.00 -11.82
CA GLU A 143 2.92 -7.64 -11.43
C GLU A 143 3.16 -7.74 -9.93
N MET A 144 2.21 -7.27 -9.11
CA MET A 144 2.30 -7.44 -7.66
C MET A 144 2.27 -8.92 -7.26
N SER A 145 1.41 -9.72 -7.90
CA SER A 145 1.36 -11.17 -7.65
C SER A 145 2.67 -11.86 -8.06
N ARG A 146 3.29 -11.44 -9.17
CA ARG A 146 4.61 -11.93 -9.58
C ARG A 146 5.71 -11.48 -8.63
N PHE A 147 5.63 -10.27 -8.09
CA PHE A 147 6.59 -9.81 -7.07
C PHE A 147 6.55 -10.72 -5.84
N GLU A 148 5.37 -11.15 -5.39
CA GLU A 148 5.22 -12.05 -4.25
C GLU A 148 5.92 -13.39 -4.44
N THR A 149 5.97 -13.92 -5.67
CA THR A 149 6.65 -15.20 -5.96
C THR A 149 8.17 -15.10 -5.95
N VAL A 150 8.73 -13.89 -6.10
CA VAL A 150 10.18 -13.66 -6.11
C VAL A 150 10.68 -12.95 -4.85
N PHE A 151 9.79 -12.51 -3.96
CA PHE A 151 10.13 -11.84 -2.72
C PHE A 151 10.52 -12.86 -1.62
N PRO A 152 11.80 -12.92 -1.21
CA PRO A 152 12.31 -13.94 -0.30
C PRO A 152 11.62 -13.93 1.05
N GLU A 153 11.46 -15.12 1.63
CA GLU A 153 10.81 -15.27 2.94
C GLU A 153 11.50 -14.48 4.04
N ALA A 154 12.83 -14.46 4.03
CA ALA A 154 13.68 -13.68 4.92
C ALA A 154 13.28 -12.19 5.06
N HIS A 155 12.64 -11.61 4.04
CA HIS A 155 12.21 -10.21 4.03
C HIS A 155 10.73 -10.01 4.35
N ARG A 156 9.93 -11.08 4.44
CA ARG A 156 8.51 -11.01 4.77
C ARG A 156 8.31 -10.68 6.24
N PHE A 157 7.18 -10.06 6.57
CA PHE A 157 6.92 -9.55 7.91
C PHE A 157 7.11 -10.59 9.02
N LYS A 158 6.49 -11.76 8.85
CA LYS A 158 6.60 -12.90 9.78
C LYS A 158 8.05 -13.29 10.06
N TYR A 159 8.85 -13.54 9.03
CA TYR A 159 10.22 -14.05 9.19
C TYR A 159 11.28 -12.99 9.46
N ALA A 160 11.03 -11.73 9.07
CA ALA A 160 11.89 -10.62 9.44
C ALA A 160 11.89 -10.43 10.97
N ARG A 161 10.76 -10.73 11.63
CA ARG A 161 10.55 -10.60 13.08
C ARG A 161 10.94 -9.23 13.59
N PHE A 162 10.57 -8.18 12.85
CA PHE A 162 10.89 -6.79 13.20
C PHE A 162 10.42 -6.46 14.63
N HIS A 163 9.24 -6.95 15.01
CA HIS A 163 8.67 -6.80 16.35
C HIS A 163 9.51 -7.45 17.47
N GLU A 164 10.46 -8.33 17.18
CA GLU A 164 11.28 -8.98 18.22
C GLU A 164 12.71 -8.43 18.29
N ARG A 165 13.05 -7.48 17.40
CA ARG A 165 14.39 -6.90 17.37
C ARG A 165 14.54 -5.89 18.50
N THR A 166 15.69 -5.92 19.16
CA THR A 166 16.06 -4.93 20.17
C THR A 166 16.37 -3.58 19.49
N PRO A 167 16.15 -2.44 20.17
CA PRO A 167 16.51 -1.12 19.64
C PRO A 167 17.97 -1.05 19.17
N ASP A 168 18.92 -1.55 19.97
CA ASP A 168 20.34 -1.62 19.60
C ASP A 168 20.60 -2.43 18.31
N GLY A 169 19.87 -3.53 18.14
CA GLY A 169 19.96 -4.36 16.94
C GLY A 169 19.42 -3.64 15.71
N LEU A 170 18.30 -2.93 15.87
CA LEU A 170 17.72 -2.11 14.81
C LEU A 170 18.64 -0.93 14.44
N SER A 171 19.25 -0.26 15.41
CA SER A 171 20.20 0.84 15.19
C SER A 171 21.47 0.37 14.49
N ARG A 172 22.03 -0.78 14.90
CA ARG A 172 23.24 -1.35 14.28
C ARG A 172 23.02 -1.69 12.80
N ASP A 173 21.88 -2.30 12.51
CA ASP A 173 21.53 -2.79 11.18
C ASP A 173 20.55 -1.85 10.44
N ARG A 174 20.61 -0.55 10.77
CA ARG A 174 19.63 0.47 10.34
C ARG A 174 19.45 0.58 8.84
N VAL A 175 20.52 0.41 8.05
CA VAL A 175 20.46 0.47 6.58
C VAL A 175 19.49 -0.60 6.04
N TYR A 176 19.52 -1.80 6.61
CA TYR A 176 18.59 -2.86 6.23
C TYR A 176 17.17 -2.54 6.69
N TRP A 177 16.99 -2.17 7.96
CA TRP A 177 15.66 -1.96 8.53
C TRP A 177 14.92 -0.76 7.95
N ALA A 178 15.63 0.32 7.63
CA ALA A 178 15.04 1.47 6.96
C ALA A 178 14.53 1.08 5.56
N SER A 179 15.33 0.34 4.80
CA SER A 179 14.93 -0.20 3.50
C SER A 179 13.80 -1.22 3.61
N TRP A 180 13.80 -2.06 4.65
CA TRP A 180 12.75 -3.03 4.89
C TRP A 180 11.41 -2.34 5.17
N ILE A 181 11.38 -1.34 6.07
CA ILE A 181 10.18 -0.53 6.33
C ILE A 181 9.70 0.15 5.05
N PHE A 182 10.62 0.74 4.28
CA PHE A 182 10.28 1.37 3.00
C PHE A 182 9.64 0.37 2.04
N THR A 183 10.21 -0.83 1.88
CA THR A 183 9.67 -1.91 1.04
C THR A 183 8.28 -2.35 1.49
N GLN A 184 8.07 -2.56 2.79
CA GLN A 184 6.74 -2.94 3.32
C GLN A 184 5.71 -1.85 3.06
N CYS A 185 6.02 -0.60 3.44
CA CYS A 185 5.12 0.54 3.21
C CYS A 185 4.81 0.73 1.72
N LEU A 186 5.80 0.60 0.84
CA LEU A 186 5.62 0.75 -0.60
C LEU A 186 4.73 -0.35 -1.19
N TYR A 187 4.99 -1.62 -0.84
CA TYR A 187 4.18 -2.76 -1.27
C TYR A 187 2.71 -2.56 -0.88
N HIS A 188 2.43 -2.33 0.41
CA HIS A 188 1.06 -2.17 0.87
C HIS A 188 0.39 -0.89 0.35
N THR A 189 1.14 0.20 0.19
CA THR A 189 0.59 1.44 -0.38
C THR A 189 0.21 1.26 -1.86
N ILE A 190 0.97 0.49 -2.65
CA ILE A 190 0.62 0.17 -4.04
C ILE A 190 -0.73 -0.57 -4.08
N HIS A 191 -0.88 -1.65 -3.31
CA HIS A 191 -2.13 -2.41 -3.24
C HIS A 191 -3.30 -1.55 -2.77
N CYS A 192 -3.12 -0.80 -1.67
CA CYS A 192 -4.16 0.07 -1.12
C CYS A 192 -4.60 1.13 -2.14
N THR A 193 -3.64 1.75 -2.83
CA THR A 193 -3.92 2.81 -3.81
C THR A 193 -4.59 2.27 -5.06
N LEU A 194 -4.13 1.12 -5.56
CA LEU A 194 -4.74 0.45 -6.72
C LEU A 194 -6.21 0.09 -6.47
N ASN A 195 -6.55 -0.22 -5.22
CA ASN A 195 -7.88 -0.60 -4.76
C ASN A 195 -8.65 0.54 -4.06
N HIS A 196 -8.13 1.77 -4.10
CA HIS A 196 -8.61 2.87 -3.27
C HIS A 196 -10.11 3.16 -3.48
N PRO A 197 -10.94 3.31 -2.42
CA PRO A 197 -12.40 3.50 -2.54
C PRO A 197 -12.81 4.68 -3.44
N PHE A 198 -12.04 5.78 -3.38
CA PHE A 198 -12.18 6.92 -4.30
C PHE A 198 -12.19 6.57 -5.79
N LEU A 199 -11.42 5.57 -6.22
CA LEU A 199 -11.31 5.19 -7.64
C LEU A 199 -12.50 4.33 -8.09
N HIS A 200 -12.98 3.45 -7.20
CA HIS A 200 -13.88 2.35 -7.59
C HIS A 200 -15.28 2.45 -7.02
N VAL A 201 -15.42 2.87 -5.76
CA VAL A 201 -16.69 2.85 -5.03
C VAL A 201 -17.45 4.15 -5.26
N VAL A 202 -16.73 5.27 -5.23
CA VAL A 202 -17.30 6.60 -5.42
C VAL A 202 -18.03 6.73 -6.76
N ARG A 203 -19.23 7.31 -6.71
CA ARG A 203 -20.00 7.69 -7.90
C ARG A 203 -19.57 9.08 -8.35
N ILE A 204 -19.01 9.17 -9.56
CA ILE A 204 -18.82 10.45 -10.23
C ILE A 204 -20.12 10.74 -10.98
N HIS A 205 -20.78 11.85 -10.66
CA HIS A 205 -22.03 12.28 -11.26
C HIS A 205 -21.88 12.36 -12.80
N GLY A 206 -22.87 11.84 -13.55
CA GLY A 206 -22.89 11.90 -15.02
C GLY A 206 -22.41 10.65 -15.76
N ARG A 207 -21.86 9.64 -15.07
CA ARG A 207 -21.52 8.32 -15.66
C ARG A 207 -22.07 7.17 -14.80
N GLN A 208 -23.34 6.83 -15.02
CA GLN A 208 -23.92 5.60 -14.48
C GLN A 208 -23.25 4.40 -15.20
N ARG A 209 -22.24 3.80 -14.57
CA ARG A 209 -21.62 2.56 -15.04
C ARG A 209 -21.99 1.45 -14.07
N LEU A 210 -22.56 0.37 -14.58
CA LEU A 210 -22.71 -0.86 -13.80
C LEU A 210 -21.30 -1.37 -13.48
N ARG A 211 -21.02 -1.60 -12.20
CA ARG A 211 -19.76 -2.15 -11.72
C ARG A 211 -20.02 -3.53 -11.17
N SER A 212 -19.10 -4.46 -11.40
CA SER A 212 -19.22 -5.80 -10.85
C SER A 212 -19.21 -5.75 -9.31
N PRO A 213 -20.25 -6.26 -8.61
CA PRO A 213 -20.27 -6.31 -7.15
C PRO A 213 -19.11 -7.12 -6.57
N SER A 214 -18.69 -8.20 -7.23
CA SER A 214 -17.56 -9.01 -6.77
C SER A 214 -16.23 -8.25 -6.87
N PHE A 215 -16.05 -7.47 -7.94
CA PHE A 215 -14.90 -6.58 -8.06
C PHE A 215 -14.90 -5.52 -6.95
N LEU A 216 -16.03 -4.88 -6.68
CA LEU A 216 -16.14 -3.85 -5.65
C LEU A 216 -15.91 -4.38 -4.24
N GLN A 217 -16.42 -5.58 -3.93
CA GLN A 217 -16.12 -6.28 -2.68
C GLN A 217 -14.62 -6.51 -2.55
N HIS A 218 -14.02 -7.14 -3.57
CA HIS A 218 -12.60 -7.43 -3.57
C HIS A 218 -11.73 -6.18 -3.41
N ALA A 219 -12.01 -5.12 -4.16
CA ALA A 219 -11.25 -3.87 -4.04
C ALA A 219 -11.37 -3.26 -2.64
N THR A 220 -12.57 -3.29 -2.05
CA THR A 220 -12.76 -2.82 -0.69
C THR A 220 -11.96 -3.63 0.32
N ASP A 221 -12.03 -4.96 0.25
CA ASP A 221 -11.30 -5.85 1.16
C ASP A 221 -9.78 -5.65 1.07
N GLN A 222 -9.26 -5.46 -0.15
CA GLN A 222 -7.85 -5.17 -0.38
C GLN A 222 -7.46 -3.78 0.18
N ALA A 223 -8.30 -2.76 -0.01
CA ALA A 223 -8.03 -1.45 0.57
C ALA A 223 -7.99 -1.50 2.11
N ILE A 224 -8.92 -2.23 2.75
CA ILE A 224 -8.95 -2.43 4.21
C ILE A 224 -7.68 -3.15 4.67
N LEU A 225 -7.35 -4.29 4.06
CA LEU A 225 -6.19 -5.11 4.45
C LEU A 225 -4.89 -4.31 4.34
N HIS A 226 -4.61 -3.73 3.18
CA HIS A 226 -3.31 -3.11 2.93
C HIS A 226 -3.17 -1.75 3.61
N SER A 227 -4.26 -1.01 3.83
CA SER A 227 -4.21 0.21 4.66
C SER A 227 -3.88 -0.10 6.12
N ALA A 228 -4.46 -1.16 6.70
CA ALA A 228 -4.18 -1.60 8.05
C ALA A 228 -2.71 -2.02 8.22
N TRP A 229 -2.11 -2.69 7.23
CA TRP A 229 -0.69 -3.06 7.26
C TRP A 229 0.24 -1.86 7.30
N VAL A 230 -0.04 -0.79 6.54
CA VAL A 230 0.79 0.43 6.61
C VAL A 230 0.70 1.06 8.00
N VAL A 231 -0.51 1.18 8.56
CA VAL A 231 -0.69 1.69 9.93
C VAL A 231 0.09 0.84 10.92
N HIS A 232 0.03 -0.49 10.79
CA HIS A 232 0.72 -1.42 11.66
C HIS A 232 2.25 -1.26 11.60
N VAL A 233 2.84 -1.23 10.41
CA VAL A 233 4.29 -1.06 10.24
C VAL A 233 4.78 0.26 10.83
N LEU A 234 4.03 1.35 10.65
CA LEU A 234 4.38 2.66 11.20
C LEU A 234 4.26 2.69 12.73
N THR A 235 3.18 2.13 13.28
CA THR A 235 2.98 1.99 14.73
C THR A 235 4.11 1.18 15.36
N LEU A 236 4.42 0.03 14.78
CA LEU A 236 5.46 -0.86 15.28
C LEU A 236 6.85 -0.20 15.21
N SER A 237 7.10 0.65 14.21
CA SER A 237 8.34 1.43 14.14
C SER A 237 8.46 2.41 15.31
N GLN A 238 7.36 3.06 15.70
CA GLN A 238 7.31 3.93 16.88
C GLN A 238 7.49 3.13 18.18
N GLU A 239 6.80 2.00 18.33
CA GLU A 239 6.92 1.10 19.49
C GLU A 239 8.32 0.48 19.68
N ARG A 240 9.14 0.48 18.62
CA ARG A 240 10.51 -0.03 18.63
C ARG A 240 11.56 1.08 18.65
N ASP A 241 11.15 2.32 18.92
CA ASP A 241 12.00 3.51 18.92
C ASP A 241 12.82 3.65 17.63
N PHE A 242 12.28 3.18 16.50
CA PHE A 242 12.93 3.27 15.20
C PHE A 242 12.45 4.51 14.46
N THR A 243 13.26 5.57 14.49
CA THR A 243 12.94 6.81 13.77
C THR A 243 12.97 6.59 12.26
N ILE A 244 11.93 7.04 11.55
CA ILE A 244 11.85 7.04 10.09
C ILE A 244 12.19 8.45 9.57
N HIS A 245 13.21 8.58 8.71
CA HIS A 245 13.61 9.88 8.14
C HIS A 245 13.26 10.07 6.67
N ASP A 246 12.68 9.07 6.00
CA ASP A 246 12.34 9.21 4.58
C ASP A 246 10.98 9.93 4.44
N PRO A 247 10.94 11.21 3.97
CA PRO A 247 9.69 11.95 3.86
C PRO A 247 8.70 11.34 2.87
N PHE A 248 9.14 10.45 1.98
CA PHE A 248 8.25 9.74 1.08
C PHE A 248 7.35 8.75 1.84
N ILE A 249 7.80 8.20 2.96
CA ILE A 249 6.94 7.38 3.84
C ILE A 249 5.81 8.24 4.43
N GLY A 250 6.08 9.49 4.80
CA GLY A 250 5.04 10.44 5.19
C GLY A 250 4.02 10.70 4.09
N HIS A 251 4.46 10.76 2.82
CA HIS A 251 3.52 10.84 1.71
C HIS A 251 2.69 9.57 1.51
N MET A 252 3.30 8.38 1.57
CA MET A 252 2.58 7.10 1.52
C MET A 252 1.53 7.01 2.64
N ALA A 253 1.88 7.42 3.86
CA ALA A 253 0.95 7.53 4.98
C ALA A 253 -0.23 8.46 4.66
N SER A 254 0.01 9.59 3.98
CA SER A 254 -1.06 10.49 3.55
C SER A 254 -2.00 9.88 2.49
N MET A 255 -1.48 9.04 1.59
CA MET A 255 -2.30 8.32 0.59
C MET A 255 -3.14 7.22 1.24
N VAL A 256 -2.58 6.52 2.23
CA VAL A 256 -3.34 5.54 3.01
C VAL A 256 -4.39 6.25 3.87
N ALA A 257 -4.07 7.42 4.42
CA ALA A 257 -5.02 8.22 5.17
C ALA A 257 -6.21 8.62 4.30
N THR A 258 -6.01 8.93 3.00
CA THR A 258 -7.17 9.17 2.13
C THR A 258 -8.04 7.93 1.99
N ALA A 259 -7.50 6.71 1.96
CA ALA A 259 -8.33 5.50 1.93
C ALA A 259 -9.12 5.32 3.23
N GLN A 260 -8.45 5.48 4.39
CA GLN A 260 -9.08 5.43 5.72
C GLN A 260 -10.18 6.48 5.87
N PHE A 261 -9.98 7.67 5.32
CA PHE A 261 -10.98 8.73 5.28
C PHE A 261 -12.27 8.31 4.56
N PHE A 262 -12.20 7.46 3.52
CA PHE A 262 -13.43 6.92 2.91
C PHE A 262 -14.04 5.80 3.76
N LEU A 263 -13.20 4.93 4.33
CA LEU A 263 -13.64 3.79 5.14
C LEU A 263 -14.34 4.21 6.45
N ARG A 264 -14.04 5.40 6.99
CA ARG A 264 -14.75 5.97 8.15
C ARG A 264 -16.25 6.20 7.92
N PHE A 265 -16.69 6.22 6.65
CA PHE A 265 -18.10 6.34 6.26
C PHE A 265 -18.71 4.99 5.84
N SER A 266 -18.07 3.89 6.25
CA SER A 266 -18.64 2.55 6.12
C SER A 266 -19.93 2.42 6.93
N LYS A 267 -20.80 1.48 6.51
CA LYS A 267 -21.97 1.05 7.28
C LYS A 267 -21.63 0.07 8.40
N ASP A 268 -20.42 -0.49 8.39
CA ASP A 268 -19.91 -1.30 9.49
C ASP A 268 -19.28 -0.35 10.53
N ASP A 269 -19.95 -0.22 11.68
CA ASP A 269 -19.54 0.71 12.75
C ASP A 269 -18.15 0.40 13.31
N ASN A 270 -17.74 -0.88 13.35
CA ASN A 270 -16.43 -1.27 13.84
C ASN A 270 -15.34 -0.85 12.86
N LEU A 271 -15.57 -1.09 11.56
CA LEU A 271 -14.67 -0.64 10.51
C LEU A 271 -14.60 0.89 10.46
N ALA A 272 -15.75 1.56 10.54
CA ALA A 272 -15.83 3.02 10.51
C ALA A 272 -15.05 3.65 11.66
N LYS A 273 -15.21 3.12 12.88
CA LYS A 273 -14.47 3.57 14.07
C LYS A 273 -12.97 3.34 13.91
N LYS A 274 -12.56 2.12 13.55
CA LYS A 274 -11.13 1.80 13.35
C LYS A 274 -10.50 2.68 12.27
N ALA A 275 -11.20 2.89 11.16
CA ALA A 275 -10.71 3.75 10.08
C ALA A 275 -10.57 5.21 10.51
N SER A 276 -11.43 5.70 11.42
CA SER A 276 -11.27 7.03 12.02
C SER A 276 -10.02 7.11 12.89
N ASP A 277 -9.78 6.12 13.74
CA ASP A 277 -8.59 6.05 14.60
C ASP A 277 -7.30 5.97 13.77
N ASP A 278 -7.28 5.08 12.77
CA ASP A 278 -6.18 4.90 11.81
C ASP A 278 -5.93 6.20 11.01
N PHE A 279 -6.99 6.90 10.56
CA PHE A 279 -6.87 8.18 9.85
C PHE A 279 -6.17 9.24 10.71
N ASP A 280 -6.59 9.40 11.96
CA ASP A 280 -5.98 10.37 12.88
C ASP A 280 -4.53 9.99 13.24
N GLN A 281 -4.24 8.70 13.37
CA GLN A 281 -2.87 8.23 13.58
C GLN A 281 -1.96 8.57 12.40
N LEU A 282 -2.39 8.28 11.17
CA LEU A 282 -1.62 8.61 9.96
C LEU A 282 -1.45 10.12 9.81
N ARG A 283 -2.47 10.91 10.14
CA ARG A 283 -2.40 12.38 10.10
C ARG A 283 -1.35 12.92 11.07
N ARG A 284 -1.34 12.43 12.32
CA ARG A 284 -0.32 12.77 13.33
C ARG A 284 1.09 12.36 12.88
N PHE A 285 1.24 11.17 12.32
CA PHE A 285 2.52 10.71 11.78
C PHE A 285 3.07 11.68 10.72
N VAL A 286 2.22 12.18 9.81
CA VAL A 286 2.63 13.18 8.80
C VAL A 286 2.97 14.53 9.43
N GLU A 287 2.24 14.96 10.46
CA GLU A 287 2.52 16.17 11.22
C GLU A 287 3.89 16.11 11.91
N ASP A 288 4.18 14.99 12.58
CA ASP A 288 5.45 14.74 13.26
C ASP A 288 6.62 14.77 12.28
N MET A 289 6.51 14.06 11.14
CA MET A 289 7.52 14.14 10.08
C MET A 289 7.67 15.55 9.50
N GLY A 290 6.62 16.37 9.57
CA GLY A 290 6.63 17.77 9.14
C GLY A 290 7.53 18.69 9.97
N GLN A 291 7.99 18.25 11.16
CA GLN A 291 8.95 18.97 11.97
C GLN A 291 10.35 18.92 11.34
N ASP A 292 10.77 17.74 10.85
CA ASP A 292 12.06 17.53 10.19
C ASP A 292 12.01 17.86 8.68
N HIS A 293 10.82 17.73 8.08
CA HIS A 293 10.58 17.91 6.65
C HIS A 293 9.47 18.94 6.41
N PRO A 294 9.77 20.25 6.41
CA PRO A 294 8.76 21.31 6.37
C PRO A 294 7.77 21.24 5.21
N HIS A 295 8.13 20.65 4.07
CA HIS A 295 7.21 20.47 2.94
C HIS A 295 6.03 19.55 3.26
N LEU A 296 6.18 18.61 4.21
CA LEU A 296 5.09 17.73 4.66
C LEU A 296 4.04 18.46 5.49
N GLN A 297 4.33 19.65 6.03
CA GLN A 297 3.31 20.48 6.68
C GLN A 297 2.18 20.87 5.71
N HIS A 298 2.49 21.00 4.41
CA HIS A 298 1.48 21.21 3.38
C HIS A 298 0.60 19.97 3.16
N THR A 299 1.20 18.78 3.18
CA THR A 299 0.47 17.51 3.16
C THR A 299 -0.45 17.37 4.37
N HIS A 300 0.07 17.64 5.57
CA HIS A 300 -0.72 17.66 6.81
C HIS A 300 -1.88 18.67 6.73
N SER A 301 -1.63 19.88 6.23
CA SER A 301 -2.68 20.91 6.07
C SER A 301 -3.82 20.42 5.16
N LYS A 302 -3.50 19.68 4.09
CA LYS A 302 -4.49 19.08 3.18
C LYS A 302 -5.28 17.96 3.84
N LEU A 303 -4.64 17.09 4.63
CA LEU A 303 -5.31 16.07 5.45
C LEU A 303 -6.23 16.70 6.50
N SER A 304 -5.78 17.77 7.16
CA SER A 304 -6.61 18.49 8.14
C SER A 304 -7.81 19.18 7.48
N ARG A 305 -7.67 19.69 6.24
CA ARG A 305 -8.83 20.17 5.48
C ARG A 305 -9.81 19.05 5.16
N LEU A 306 -9.35 17.83 4.84
CA LEU A 306 -10.25 16.68 4.67
C LEU A 306 -11.01 16.37 5.96
N ALA A 307 -10.30 16.35 7.10
CA ALA A 307 -10.92 16.12 8.40
C ALA A 307 -12.04 17.14 8.68
N GLN A 308 -11.77 18.43 8.48
CA GLN A 308 -12.74 19.52 8.67
C GLN A 308 -13.99 19.40 7.80
N LEU A 309 -13.84 18.87 6.57
CA LEU A 309 -15.00 18.64 5.69
C LEU A 309 -15.92 17.50 6.20
N ALA A 310 -15.42 16.67 7.11
CA ALA A 310 -16.15 15.55 7.71
C ALA A 310 -16.71 15.86 9.11
N ASP A 311 -16.18 16.84 9.84
CA ASP A 311 -16.58 17.17 11.22
C ASP A 311 -18.12 17.32 11.43
N PRO A 312 -18.89 17.97 10.52
CA PRO A 312 -20.34 18.08 10.70
C PRO A 312 -21.10 16.74 10.69
N TYR A 313 -20.47 15.67 10.19
CA TYR A 313 -21.08 14.35 10.03
C TYR A 313 -20.78 13.39 11.18
N VAL A 314 -19.63 13.55 11.85
CA VAL A 314 -19.19 12.64 12.94
C VAL A 314 -19.99 12.89 14.22
N ASP A 315 -20.41 14.13 14.48
CA ASP A 315 -21.07 14.54 15.72
C ASP A 315 -22.61 14.64 15.62
N SER A 316 -23.19 14.42 14.44
CA SER A 316 -24.65 14.54 14.25
C SER A 316 -25.35 13.17 14.18
N ILE A 317 -26.20 12.91 15.17
CA ILE A 317 -27.11 11.73 15.25
C ILE A 317 -28.08 11.69 14.04
N GLN A 318 -28.16 12.77 13.25
CA GLN A 318 -29.05 12.94 12.11
C GLN A 318 -28.39 13.74 10.97
N ALA A 319 -27.25 13.30 10.41
CA ALA A 319 -26.81 13.86 9.13
C ALA A 319 -27.67 13.29 7.97
N PRO A 320 -28.46 14.11 7.26
CA PRO A 320 -29.39 13.62 6.24
C PRO A 320 -28.72 13.21 4.92
N SER A 321 -27.41 13.47 4.74
CA SER A 321 -26.67 13.13 3.52
C SER A 321 -25.17 12.93 3.78
N PRO A 322 -24.48 12.08 3.01
CA PRO A 322 -23.05 11.86 3.14
C PRO A 322 -22.22 13.12 2.82
N PRO A 323 -21.05 13.31 3.44
CA PRO A 323 -20.24 14.50 3.20
C PRO A 323 -19.81 14.60 1.73
N LYS A 324 -19.74 15.83 1.24
CA LYS A 324 -19.24 16.13 -0.11
C LYS A 324 -17.79 16.55 -0.01
N VAL A 325 -16.90 15.78 -0.62
CA VAL A 325 -15.48 16.11 -0.65
C VAL A 325 -15.05 16.55 -2.05
N GLU A 326 -14.25 17.62 -2.06
CA GLU A 326 -13.58 18.14 -3.24
C GLU A 326 -12.61 17.08 -3.77
N THR A 327 -12.93 16.49 -4.93
CA THR A 327 -12.08 15.45 -5.56
C THR A 327 -10.67 15.95 -5.86
N ALA A 328 -10.51 17.25 -6.12
CA ALA A 328 -9.23 17.90 -6.33
C ALA A 328 -8.28 17.74 -5.13
N LEU A 329 -8.82 17.76 -3.90
CA LEU A 329 -8.03 17.61 -2.68
C LEU A 329 -7.51 16.18 -2.53
N ILE A 330 -8.34 15.18 -2.86
CA ILE A 330 -7.92 13.76 -2.88
C ILE A 330 -6.84 13.55 -3.94
N TRP A 331 -7.04 14.04 -5.16
CA TRP A 331 -6.02 13.96 -6.21
C TRP A 331 -4.71 14.65 -5.84
N ASP A 332 -4.77 15.77 -5.11
CA ASP A 332 -3.57 16.44 -4.64
C ASP A 332 -2.79 15.60 -3.61
N LEU A 333 -3.50 14.88 -2.73
CA LEU A 333 -2.92 13.99 -1.72
C LEU A 333 -2.37 12.69 -2.31
N LEU A 334 -2.87 12.24 -3.47
CA LEU A 334 -2.34 11.09 -4.21
C LEU A 334 -1.10 11.41 -5.08
N ASP A 335 -0.61 12.66 -5.08
CA ASP A 335 0.57 13.08 -5.85
C ASP A 335 1.59 13.74 -4.93
N TYR A 336 2.79 13.15 -4.82
CA TYR A 336 3.80 13.62 -3.87
C TYR A 336 4.23 15.07 -4.09
N ALA A 337 4.44 15.46 -5.35
CA ALA A 337 4.90 16.80 -5.68
C ALA A 337 3.82 17.85 -5.39
N VAL A 338 2.56 17.49 -5.55
CA VAL A 338 1.42 18.38 -5.34
C VAL A 338 1.03 18.43 -3.86
N SER A 339 0.93 17.29 -3.17
CA SER A 339 0.65 17.22 -1.73
C SER A 339 1.65 18.04 -0.91
N SER A 340 2.93 17.93 -1.25
CA SER A 340 4.04 18.66 -0.63
C SER A 340 4.15 20.14 -1.04
N SER A 341 3.15 20.68 -1.73
CA SER A 341 3.12 22.08 -2.18
C SER A 341 1.93 22.82 -1.56
N ARG A 342 2.14 24.09 -1.22
CA ARG A 342 1.11 24.96 -0.62
C ARG A 342 -0.15 25.11 -1.49
N THR A 343 -0.03 24.97 -2.80
CA THR A 343 -1.15 25.14 -3.73
C THR A 343 -2.12 23.96 -3.61
N ILE A 344 -3.39 24.28 -3.40
CA ILE A 344 -4.50 23.34 -3.59
C ILE A 344 -4.95 23.53 -5.04
N SER A 345 -5.00 22.45 -5.83
CA SER A 345 -5.47 22.57 -7.20
C SER A 345 -6.94 22.98 -7.22
N SER A 346 -7.25 24.07 -7.93
CA SER A 346 -8.63 24.45 -8.26
C SER A 346 -9.12 23.53 -9.37
N GLY A 347 -9.38 22.26 -9.06
CA GLY A 347 -10.16 21.40 -9.95
C GLY A 347 -11.61 21.87 -9.94
N GLY A 348 -12.26 21.87 -11.12
CA GLY A 348 -13.69 22.20 -11.24
C GLY A 348 -14.53 21.46 -10.20
N SER A 349 -15.63 22.09 -9.79
CA SER A 349 -16.54 21.74 -8.68
C SER A 349 -17.19 20.33 -8.77
N ASP A 350 -16.41 19.29 -8.99
CA ASP A 350 -16.83 17.91 -8.91
C ASP A 350 -16.66 17.46 -7.46
N ASN A 351 -17.74 17.63 -6.71
CA ASN A 351 -17.88 17.12 -5.37
C ASN A 351 -18.33 15.65 -5.43
N VAL A 352 -17.69 14.81 -4.62
CA VAL A 352 -18.06 13.41 -4.46
C VAL A 352 -18.85 13.24 -3.17
N GLU A 353 -20.01 12.61 -3.27
CA GLU A 353 -20.80 12.18 -2.13
C GLU A 353 -20.19 10.90 -1.51
N LEU A 354 -19.87 10.97 -0.22
CA LEU A 354 -19.17 9.94 0.53
C LEU A 354 -20.13 8.90 1.15
N SER A 355 -20.97 8.26 0.35
CA SER A 355 -21.63 7.02 0.76
C SER A 355 -20.80 5.84 0.30
N VAL A 356 -19.94 5.31 1.18
CA VAL A 356 -19.06 4.19 0.86
C VAL A 356 -19.74 2.92 1.33
N ASN A 357 -20.43 2.24 0.41
CA ASN A 357 -20.80 0.86 0.69
C ASN A 357 -19.51 0.04 0.71
N THR A 358 -19.25 -0.68 1.80
CA THR A 358 -18.10 -1.58 1.92
C THR A 358 -18.51 -3.04 1.79
N GLN A 359 -19.81 -3.33 1.77
CA GLN A 359 -20.36 -4.66 1.61
C GLN A 359 -21.22 -4.74 0.34
N PHE A 360 -20.67 -5.38 -0.68
CA PHE A 360 -21.30 -5.59 -1.99
C PHE A 360 -21.77 -7.03 -2.18
N LEU A 361 -21.27 -7.97 -1.37
CA LEU A 361 -21.68 -9.37 -1.35
C LEU A 361 -22.19 -9.74 0.06
N TRP A 362 -23.22 -10.59 0.11
CA TRP A 362 -23.78 -11.12 1.35
C TRP A 362 -23.18 -12.50 1.64
N PRO A 363 -22.68 -12.76 2.87
CA PRO A 363 -22.24 -14.09 3.25
C PRO A 363 -23.43 -15.08 3.19
N PRO A 364 -23.25 -16.31 2.71
CA PRO A 364 -24.33 -17.28 2.56
C PRO A 364 -25.07 -17.66 3.87
N ASN A 365 -24.47 -17.45 5.05
CA ASN A 365 -24.95 -17.97 6.34
C ASN A 365 -25.27 -16.90 7.39
N GLN A 366 -25.96 -15.80 7.04
CA GLN A 366 -26.35 -14.77 8.03
C GLN A 366 -27.71 -15.02 8.72
N ASP A 367 -28.49 -16.02 8.28
CA ASP A 367 -29.83 -16.32 8.82
C ASP A 367 -29.86 -17.15 10.12
N THR A 368 -28.99 -16.88 11.10
CA THR A 368 -29.11 -17.56 12.42
C THR A 368 -28.93 -16.67 13.64
N SER A 369 -28.67 -15.37 13.49
CA SER A 369 -28.38 -14.51 14.65
C SER A 369 -29.39 -13.38 14.90
N GLN A 370 -30.44 -13.22 14.07
CA GLN A 370 -31.42 -12.14 14.24
C GLN A 370 -32.85 -12.60 14.60
N GLN A 371 -33.06 -13.84 15.06
CA GLN A 371 -34.40 -14.34 15.41
C GLN A 371 -34.65 -14.69 16.90
N PHE A 372 -33.75 -14.38 17.83
CA PHE A 372 -34.02 -14.56 19.27
C PHE A 372 -33.83 -13.27 20.06
N ALA A 373 -34.62 -12.25 19.74
CA ALA A 373 -34.81 -11.09 20.62
C ALA A 373 -36.30 -10.77 20.82
N VAL A 374 -37.11 -11.82 21.06
CA VAL A 374 -38.43 -11.69 21.70
C VAL A 374 -38.60 -12.91 22.60
N ASP A 375 -38.11 -12.82 23.83
CA ASP A 375 -38.88 -13.14 25.04
C ASP A 375 -37.99 -13.06 26.28
N GLY A 376 -38.43 -12.25 27.23
CA GLY A 376 -37.70 -11.98 28.46
C GLY A 376 -37.72 -13.16 29.43
N ARG A 377 -36.57 -13.38 30.08
CA ARG A 377 -36.52 -13.60 31.53
C ARG A 377 -35.10 -13.43 32.05
N ALA A 378 -34.99 -12.57 33.06
CA ALA A 378 -33.79 -12.35 33.84
C ALA A 378 -33.25 -13.66 34.42
N SER A 379 -31.96 -13.90 34.23
CA SER A 379 -31.19 -14.82 35.07
C SER A 379 -29.80 -14.20 35.30
N THR A 380 -29.58 -13.82 36.55
CA THR A 380 -28.35 -13.31 37.11
C THR A 380 -27.30 -14.41 37.19
N THR A 381 -26.28 -14.35 36.35
CA THR A 381 -24.95 -14.90 36.61
C THR A 381 -23.93 -14.07 35.84
N ALA A 382 -23.07 -13.36 36.56
CA ALA A 382 -21.95 -12.64 35.97
C ALA A 382 -20.94 -13.64 35.39
N PRO A 383 -20.45 -13.45 34.15
CA PRO A 383 -19.21 -14.05 33.72
C PRO A 383 -18.08 -13.03 33.88
N THR A 384 -17.04 -13.51 34.55
CA THR A 384 -15.71 -12.93 34.69
C THR A 384 -15.21 -12.35 33.37
N ALA A 385 -14.78 -11.09 33.38
CA ALA A 385 -14.13 -10.45 32.24
C ALA A 385 -12.83 -11.19 31.91
N ILE A 386 -12.86 -12.00 30.85
CA ILE A 386 -11.64 -12.47 30.19
C ILE A 386 -11.25 -11.35 29.23
N PHE A 387 -10.15 -10.65 29.55
CA PHE A 387 -9.49 -9.75 28.61
C PHE A 387 -8.96 -10.59 27.44
N THR A 388 -9.75 -10.72 26.37
CA THR A 388 -9.27 -11.21 25.08
C THR A 388 -8.59 -10.06 24.36
N THR A 389 -7.27 -10.15 24.18
CA THR A 389 -6.52 -9.22 23.33
C THR A 389 -6.98 -9.34 21.86
N PRO A 390 -6.87 -8.27 21.05
CA PRO A 390 -7.42 -8.19 19.68
C PRO A 390 -6.94 -9.24 18.66
N TRP A 391 -6.04 -10.14 19.05
CA TRP A 391 -5.27 -11.01 18.17
C TRP A 391 -5.86 -12.43 18.00
N ASP A 392 -6.98 -12.74 18.66
CA ASP A 392 -7.65 -14.04 18.53
C ASP A 392 -8.71 -14.10 17.40
N HIS A 393 -8.68 -13.16 16.45
CA HIS A 393 -9.56 -13.20 15.29
C HIS A 393 -8.87 -13.84 14.05
N PRO A 394 -9.52 -14.79 13.35
CA PRO A 394 -8.96 -15.52 12.22
C PRO A 394 -8.79 -14.78 10.87
N PRO A 395 -9.16 -13.50 10.62
CA PRO A 395 -8.87 -12.87 9.34
C PRO A 395 -7.41 -12.35 9.20
N PHE A 396 -6.57 -12.51 10.22
CA PHE A 396 -5.15 -12.09 10.19
C PHE A 396 -4.16 -13.22 9.90
N GLU A 397 -4.66 -14.43 9.62
CA GLU A 397 -3.85 -15.59 9.19
C GLU A 397 -3.65 -15.65 7.67
N PHE A 398 -3.91 -14.55 6.95
CA PHE A 398 -3.49 -14.42 5.55
C PHE A 398 -2.09 -13.84 5.47
N ASP A 399 -1.11 -14.60 5.98
CA ASP A 399 0.28 -14.44 5.62
C ASP A 399 0.58 -15.54 4.59
N MET A 400 0.67 -15.12 3.32
CA MET A 400 1.07 -15.89 2.12
C MET A 400 0.96 -17.41 2.22
N ALA A 401 -0.07 -17.96 1.60
CA ALA A 401 -0.34 -19.38 1.43
C ALA A 401 0.92 -20.26 1.45
N ASP A 402 1.13 -20.93 2.59
CA ASP A 402 2.00 -22.08 2.68
C ASP A 402 1.26 -23.27 2.04
N PHE A 403 1.54 -23.49 0.75
CA PHE A 403 0.96 -24.60 0.01
C PHE A 403 1.60 -25.97 0.36
N SER A 404 2.58 -26.00 1.27
CA SER A 404 3.26 -27.26 1.64
C SER A 404 2.36 -28.26 2.40
N ASN A 405 1.18 -27.81 2.86
CA ASN A 405 0.22 -28.64 3.61
C ASN A 405 -0.98 -29.15 2.78
N PHE A 406 -1.03 -28.92 1.46
CA PHE A 406 -2.09 -29.54 0.65
C PHE A 406 -1.78 -31.02 0.39
N PRO A 407 -2.76 -31.93 0.59
CA PRO A 407 -2.61 -33.31 0.14
C PRO A 407 -2.41 -33.34 -1.38
N ASP A 408 -1.58 -34.27 -1.85
CA ASP A 408 -1.26 -34.47 -3.27
C ASP A 408 -2.55 -34.62 -4.10
N MET A 409 -2.87 -33.58 -4.88
CA MET A 409 -4.10 -33.49 -5.69
C MET A 409 -4.00 -34.30 -7.00
N SER A 410 -2.90 -35.01 -7.23
CA SER A 410 -2.71 -35.85 -8.43
C SER A 410 -3.72 -37.01 -8.55
N THR A 411 -4.52 -37.28 -7.51
CA THR A 411 -5.57 -38.31 -7.52
C THR A 411 -7.00 -37.80 -7.78
N LEU A 412 -7.22 -36.49 -7.98
CA LEU A 412 -8.54 -35.98 -8.36
C LEU A 412 -8.77 -36.15 -9.87
N THR A 413 -9.06 -37.37 -10.30
CA THR A 413 -9.63 -37.64 -11.61
C THR A 413 -11.09 -37.18 -11.62
N ILE A 414 -11.36 -36.11 -12.36
CA ILE A 414 -12.72 -35.68 -12.68
C ILE A 414 -13.29 -36.68 -13.70
N PRO A 415 -14.45 -37.31 -13.48
CA PRO A 415 -15.12 -38.09 -14.51
C PRO A 415 -15.45 -37.17 -15.69
N GLY A 416 -14.88 -37.47 -16.85
CA GLY A 416 -15.21 -36.78 -18.09
C GLY A 416 -16.63 -37.13 -18.48
N ASP A 417 -17.58 -36.23 -18.18
CA ASP A 417 -18.82 -35.98 -18.93
C ASP A 417 -19.73 -35.04 -18.12
N ALA A 418 -19.45 -33.73 -18.16
CA ALA A 418 -20.40 -32.73 -17.67
C ALA A 418 -20.10 -31.30 -18.20
N TRP A 419 -19.88 -31.14 -19.50
CA TRP A 419 -19.91 -29.80 -20.10
C TRP A 419 -20.59 -29.85 -21.47
N THR A 420 -21.90 -29.61 -21.48
CA THR A 420 -22.58 -29.09 -22.66
C THR A 420 -23.30 -27.79 -22.29
N ASN A 421 -23.02 -26.77 -23.09
CA ASN A 421 -23.85 -25.60 -23.38
C ASN A 421 -24.22 -24.65 -22.23
N GLY A 422 -23.52 -23.52 -22.20
CA GLY A 422 -24.00 -22.31 -21.54
C GLY A 422 -23.24 -21.09 -22.04
N TYR A 423 -23.79 -20.42 -23.05
CA TYR A 423 -23.46 -19.03 -23.33
C TYR A 423 -23.88 -18.18 -22.13
N LEU A 424 -22.95 -17.36 -21.61
CA LEU A 424 -23.16 -15.99 -21.12
C LEU A 424 -21.81 -15.31 -20.86
#